data_AF-A0A1I6LZP9-F1
#
_entry.id   AF-A0A1I6LZP9-F1
#
_cell.length_a   1.000
_cell.length_b   1.000
_cell.length_c   1.000
_cell.angle_alpha   90.00
_cell.angle_beta   90.00
_cell.angle_gamma   90.00
#
_symmetry.space_group_name_H-M   'P 1'
#
loop_
_entity.id
_entity.type
_entity.pdbx_description
1 polymer ?
#
loop_
_entity_poly.entity_id
_entity_poly.type
_entity_poly.pdbx_seq_one_letter_code
_entity_poly.pdbx_strand_id
1 'polypeptide(L)'
;MSKKTISSRMEGRLWRKPGDFVAAWQQIQTLRQQLHVEDDVLLNPLHFLTAIDDTRRSCSIACWRGPRLIGVVFATEHYIRSIGTGYAIAGDFAGRGAILCRPQDESEVLKCAIETMTSHGIHSLHLRLLPTDQRQVRIPQLKIECMEALTPGDRMLLPPTFDAFLATLGKHTRRNVRYYSRKAQAEGIEFVSCLTQQQFDDAVVRLNAATDFPAEPLRLTRDARLMQLHDGCQRFGLRTADGTFIAILSGFTQGNRFHVLTQLNDASYEHLSLSLVLRGYTVEHLIGSGHTSLQFMGGTSLSFGRFCIPQFYRSLFIDRPRGLFAIAKSALATFILHRERAGKHIPESIRILAGSYLPQETLAARTAIAPAAVAFARDNAPTTDSNPYEPVIAIRSQAPQDHLDRAGIVQDRRAKRQSNAMRRGDVIETNLRHGRLQRPRQVLNVPHRKASSA
;
A
#
# COMPACT_ATOMS: atom_id res chain seq x y z
N MET A 1 -36.07 15.99 -39.18
CA MET A 1 -34.60 16.04 -38.94
C MET A 1 -34.27 15.22 -37.71
N SER A 2 -33.79 13.98 -37.90
CA SER A 2 -33.34 13.12 -36.80
C SER A 2 -32.02 13.66 -36.26
N LYS A 3 -32.00 14.15 -35.01
CA LYS A 3 -30.76 14.48 -34.31
C LYS A 3 -29.98 13.17 -34.19
N LYS A 4 -28.97 12.96 -35.05
CA LYS A 4 -27.95 11.94 -34.84
C LYS A 4 -27.41 12.16 -33.43
N THR A 5 -27.82 11.30 -32.50
CA THR A 5 -27.21 11.21 -31.18
C THR A 5 -25.77 10.79 -31.45
N ILE A 6 -24.88 11.78 -31.56
CA ILE A 6 -23.45 11.53 -31.57
C ILE A 6 -23.18 10.91 -30.21
N SER A 7 -23.17 9.57 -30.18
CA SER A 7 -22.70 8.81 -29.04
C SER A 7 -21.25 9.25 -28.84
N SER A 8 -21.05 10.19 -27.92
CA SER A 8 -19.76 10.79 -27.61
C SER A 8 -18.93 9.73 -26.88
N ARG A 9 -18.36 8.82 -27.66
CA ARG A 9 -17.46 7.77 -27.17
C ARG A 9 -16.30 8.43 -26.42
N MET A 10 -15.93 7.84 -25.28
CA MET A 10 -14.78 8.30 -24.53
C MET A 10 -13.49 7.89 -25.25
N GLU A 11 -12.56 8.82 -25.38
CA GLU A 11 -11.26 8.61 -26.01
C GLU A 11 -10.14 8.72 -24.96
N GLY A 12 -9.30 7.69 -24.87
CA GLY A 12 -8.12 7.66 -24.01
C GLY A 12 -6.89 8.16 -24.74
N ARG A 13 -6.11 9.03 -24.10
CA ARG A 13 -4.80 9.48 -24.58
C ARG A 13 -3.73 9.12 -23.55
N LEU A 14 -2.70 8.41 -24.02
CA LEU A 14 -1.57 7.98 -23.19
C LEU A 14 -0.58 9.13 -22.96
N TRP A 15 -0.25 9.38 -21.71
CA TRP A 15 0.70 10.41 -21.25
C TRP A 15 1.95 9.75 -20.68
N ARG A 16 3.06 9.85 -21.42
CA ARG A 16 4.35 9.26 -21.05
C ARG A 16 5.37 10.30 -20.60
N LYS A 17 5.22 11.55 -21.02
CA LYS A 17 6.20 12.62 -20.81
C LYS A 17 5.60 13.76 -20.00
N PRO A 18 6.40 14.51 -19.23
CA PRO A 18 5.92 15.69 -18.51
C PRO A 18 5.19 16.70 -19.41
N GLY A 19 5.64 16.89 -20.66
CA GLY A 19 5.00 17.78 -21.63
C GLY A 19 3.54 17.44 -21.93
N ASP A 20 3.14 16.17 -21.81
CA ASP A 20 1.75 15.74 -22.01
C ASP A 20 0.83 16.33 -20.92
N PHE A 21 1.32 16.38 -19.68
CA PHE A 21 0.60 16.97 -18.55
C PHE A 21 0.54 18.49 -18.65
N VAL A 22 1.64 19.13 -19.09
CA VAL A 22 1.71 20.57 -19.30
C VAL A 22 0.69 21.01 -20.36
N ALA A 23 0.58 20.27 -21.47
CA ALA A 23 -0.37 20.57 -22.54
C ALA A 23 -1.85 20.50 -22.10
N ALA A 24 -2.16 19.71 -21.06
CA ALA A 24 -3.51 19.57 -20.51
C ALA A 24 -3.68 20.24 -19.14
N TRP A 25 -2.72 21.06 -18.71
CA TRP A 25 -2.66 21.57 -17.34
C TRP A 25 -3.92 22.33 -16.94
N GLN A 26 -4.39 23.25 -17.78
CA GLN A 26 -5.59 24.05 -17.50
C GLN A 26 -6.84 23.18 -17.35
N GLN A 27 -6.99 22.13 -18.17
CA GLN A 27 -8.12 21.20 -18.10
C GLN A 27 -8.05 20.34 -16.84
N ILE A 28 -6.85 19.91 -16.43
CA ILE A 28 -6.66 19.18 -15.17
C ILE A 28 -7.03 20.07 -13.98
N GLN A 29 -6.53 21.31 -13.95
CA GLN A 29 -6.86 22.25 -12.86
C GLN A 29 -8.36 22.55 -12.79
N THR A 30 -8.99 22.79 -13.94
CA THR A 30 -10.44 22.96 -14.04
C THR A 30 -11.18 21.75 -13.49
N LEU A 31 -10.75 20.53 -13.82
CA LEU A 31 -11.36 19.31 -13.32
C LEU A 31 -11.17 19.16 -11.79
N ARG A 32 -9.98 19.48 -11.27
CA ARG A 32 -9.70 19.45 -9.82
C ARG A 32 -10.59 20.45 -9.06
N GLN A 33 -10.75 21.65 -9.58
CA GLN A 33 -11.64 22.67 -9.01
C GLN A 33 -13.10 22.23 -9.01
N GLN A 34 -13.57 21.65 -10.11
CA GLN A 34 -14.93 21.11 -10.21
C GLN A 34 -15.20 19.95 -9.23
N LEU A 35 -14.15 19.30 -8.74
CA LEU A 35 -14.24 18.18 -7.81
C LEU A 35 -13.93 18.61 -6.36
N HIS A 36 -13.54 19.86 -6.13
CA HIS A 36 -13.10 20.37 -4.82
C HIS A 36 -11.93 19.56 -4.22
N VAL A 37 -10.94 19.21 -5.05
CA VAL A 37 -9.75 18.41 -4.68
C VAL A 37 -8.43 19.16 -4.94
N GLU A 38 -8.46 20.49 -4.90
CA GLU A 38 -7.29 21.35 -5.05
C GLU A 38 -6.24 21.06 -3.97
N ASP A 39 -6.69 20.78 -2.74
CA ASP A 39 -5.84 20.43 -1.60
C ASP A 39 -5.48 18.94 -1.52
N ASP A 40 -6.02 18.09 -2.41
CA ASP A 40 -5.58 16.69 -2.48
C ASP A 40 -4.31 16.59 -3.32
N VAL A 41 -3.16 16.63 -2.64
CA VAL A 41 -1.84 16.55 -3.28
C VAL A 41 -1.64 15.26 -4.07
N LEU A 42 -2.31 14.15 -3.72
CA LEU A 42 -2.16 12.88 -4.43
C LEU A 42 -2.84 12.90 -5.80
N LEU A 43 -3.77 13.84 -6.03
CA LEU A 43 -4.39 14.09 -7.33
C LEU A 43 -3.73 15.25 -8.09
N ASN A 44 -2.61 15.78 -7.58
CA ASN A 44 -1.82 16.80 -8.25
C ASN A 44 -0.83 16.17 -9.24
N PRO A 45 -0.88 16.52 -10.54
CA PRO A 45 0.08 15.98 -11.51
C PRO A 45 1.54 16.28 -11.17
N LEU A 46 1.85 17.42 -10.55
CA LEU A 46 3.22 17.72 -10.15
C LEU A 46 3.69 16.78 -9.04
N HIS A 47 2.84 16.51 -8.04
CA HIS A 47 3.15 15.54 -7.00
C HIS A 47 3.39 14.15 -7.62
N PHE A 48 2.52 13.72 -8.53
CA PHE A 48 2.66 12.45 -9.25
C PHE A 48 3.99 12.38 -10.02
N LEU A 49 4.31 13.40 -10.81
CA LEU A 49 5.53 13.44 -11.62
C LEU A 49 6.80 13.46 -10.76
N THR A 50 6.78 14.19 -9.64
CA THR A 50 7.89 14.23 -8.68
C THR A 50 8.12 12.87 -8.00
N ALA A 51 7.08 12.04 -7.92
CA ALA A 51 7.18 10.70 -7.37
C ALA A 51 7.76 9.65 -8.34
N ILE A 52 7.93 9.98 -9.63
CA ILE A 52 8.51 9.09 -10.64
C ILE A 52 10.04 9.07 -10.52
N ASP A 53 10.67 7.90 -10.72
CA ASP A 53 12.13 7.71 -10.68
C ASP A 53 12.62 6.96 -11.94
N ASP A 54 13.92 6.69 -12.07
CA ASP A 54 14.48 6.05 -13.27
C ASP A 54 13.97 4.61 -13.53
N THR A 55 13.39 3.97 -12.52
CA THR A 55 12.81 2.63 -12.61
C THR A 55 11.32 2.65 -12.94
N ARG A 56 10.72 3.85 -13.05
CA ARG A 56 9.30 4.05 -13.31
C ARG A 56 9.09 5.10 -14.38
N ARG A 57 8.09 4.93 -15.25
CA ARG A 57 7.68 6.01 -16.17
C ARG A 57 6.18 6.16 -16.15
N SER A 58 5.70 7.38 -16.40
CA SER A 58 4.27 7.59 -16.55
C SER A 58 3.73 6.74 -17.70
N CYS A 59 2.62 6.07 -17.44
CA CYS A 59 1.74 5.49 -18.44
C CYS A 59 0.29 5.93 -18.19
N SER A 60 0.14 7.14 -17.63
CA SER A 60 -1.14 7.73 -17.25
C SER A 60 -2.04 7.93 -18.46
N ILE A 61 -3.36 7.84 -18.27
CA ILE A 61 -4.34 8.03 -19.34
C ILE A 61 -5.23 9.22 -19.02
N ALA A 62 -5.34 10.15 -19.97
CA ALA A 62 -6.38 11.17 -19.96
C ALA A 62 -7.57 10.73 -20.82
N CYS A 63 -8.75 10.78 -20.25
CA CYS A 63 -9.99 10.32 -20.87
C CYS A 63 -10.85 11.53 -21.27
N TRP A 64 -11.19 11.62 -22.55
CA TRP A 64 -11.85 12.76 -23.16
C TRP A 64 -13.23 12.40 -23.71
N ARG A 65 -14.15 13.35 -23.71
CA ARG A 65 -15.44 13.27 -24.41
C ARG A 65 -15.57 14.54 -25.25
N GLY A 66 -15.20 14.43 -26.53
CA GLY A 66 -14.97 15.60 -27.38
C GLY A 66 -13.82 16.46 -26.83
N PRO A 67 -13.97 17.80 -26.72
CA PRO A 67 -12.92 18.68 -26.19
C PRO A 67 -12.81 18.66 -24.66
N ARG A 68 -13.72 17.96 -23.97
CA ARG A 68 -13.82 17.98 -22.51
C ARG A 68 -13.03 16.84 -21.89
N LEU A 69 -12.14 17.17 -20.94
CA LEU A 69 -11.50 16.18 -20.08
C LEU A 69 -12.51 15.64 -19.05
N ILE A 70 -12.72 14.33 -19.05
CA ILE A 70 -13.65 13.64 -18.14
C ILE A 70 -12.91 13.06 -16.94
N GLY A 71 -11.71 12.53 -17.15
CA GLY A 71 -10.89 12.04 -16.06
C GLY A 71 -9.44 11.74 -16.45
N VAL A 72 -8.61 11.53 -15.45
CA VAL A 72 -7.21 11.12 -15.58
C VAL A 72 -6.95 9.93 -14.67
N VAL A 73 -6.30 8.89 -15.18
CA VAL A 73 -5.77 7.79 -14.38
C VAL A 73 -4.25 7.93 -14.33
N PHE A 74 -3.72 8.20 -13.15
CA PHE A 74 -2.29 8.32 -12.90
C PHE A 74 -1.67 6.95 -12.65
N ALA A 75 -0.76 6.53 -13.52
CA ALA A 75 -0.14 5.21 -13.44
C ALA A 75 1.34 5.26 -13.83
N THR A 76 2.15 4.41 -13.21
CA THR A 76 3.56 4.22 -13.54
C THR A 76 3.84 2.81 -14.01
N GLU A 77 4.47 2.68 -15.17
CA GLU A 77 5.04 1.44 -15.68
C GLU A 77 6.43 1.22 -15.08
N HIS A 78 6.76 0.00 -14.68
CA HIS A 78 8.08 -0.38 -14.20
C HIS A 78 9.06 -0.63 -15.37
N TYR A 79 10.31 -0.20 -15.19
CA TYR A 79 11.39 -0.34 -16.16
C TYR A 79 12.55 -1.13 -15.55
N ILE A 80 13.17 -1.98 -16.37
CA ILE A 80 14.42 -2.67 -16.04
C ILE A 80 15.40 -2.36 -17.16
N ARG A 81 16.52 -1.68 -16.85
CA ARG A 81 17.52 -1.26 -17.84
C ARG A 81 16.90 -0.53 -19.04
N SER A 82 16.01 0.43 -18.77
CA SER A 82 15.28 1.21 -19.78
C SER A 82 14.28 0.42 -20.65
N ILE A 83 14.07 -0.87 -20.39
CA ILE A 83 13.04 -1.68 -21.05
C ILE A 83 11.79 -1.69 -20.17
N GLY A 84 10.66 -1.25 -20.74
CA GLY A 84 9.36 -1.30 -20.08
C GLY A 84 8.96 -2.76 -19.84
N THR A 85 8.56 -3.06 -18.61
CA THR A 85 8.17 -4.41 -18.20
C THR A 85 6.75 -4.79 -18.63
N GLY A 86 5.97 -3.84 -19.16
CA GLY A 86 4.54 -4.05 -19.41
C GLY A 86 3.70 -4.23 -18.14
N TYR A 87 4.29 -3.98 -16.95
CA TYR A 87 3.62 -3.97 -15.66
C TYR A 87 3.49 -2.53 -15.14
N ALA A 88 2.26 -2.12 -14.87
CA ALA A 88 1.95 -0.80 -14.34
C ALA A 88 1.22 -0.86 -13.00
N ILE A 89 1.42 0.17 -12.18
CA ILE A 89 0.70 0.38 -10.91
C ILE A 89 0.06 1.76 -10.94
N ALA A 90 -1.16 1.87 -10.43
CA ALA A 90 -1.80 3.14 -10.11
C ALA A 90 -2.21 3.17 -8.63
N GLY A 91 -2.10 4.36 -8.02
CA GLY A 91 -2.47 4.61 -6.64
C GLY A 91 -1.43 4.18 -5.61
N ASP A 92 -1.53 4.76 -4.43
CA ASP A 92 -0.69 4.42 -3.29
C ASP A 92 -1.20 3.20 -2.51
N PHE A 93 -0.58 2.86 -1.39
CA PHE A 93 -1.03 1.74 -0.56
C PHE A 93 -2.39 2.00 0.12
N ALA A 94 -2.81 3.25 0.31
CA ALA A 94 -4.14 3.60 0.78
C ALA A 94 -5.20 3.65 -0.34
N GLY A 95 -4.81 3.45 -1.60
CA GLY A 95 -5.71 3.50 -2.76
C GLY A 95 -5.97 4.92 -3.27
N ARG A 96 -5.21 5.91 -2.81
CA ARG A 96 -5.33 7.31 -3.23
C ARG A 96 -4.45 7.61 -4.44
N GLY A 97 -4.75 8.70 -5.13
CA GLY A 97 -3.91 9.24 -6.19
C GLY A 97 -3.97 8.50 -7.53
N ALA A 98 -4.80 7.46 -7.66
CA ALA A 98 -4.90 6.70 -8.90
C ALA A 98 -5.77 7.37 -9.96
N ILE A 99 -6.86 8.02 -9.56
CA ILE A 99 -7.89 8.50 -10.49
C ILE A 99 -8.42 9.87 -10.07
N LEU A 100 -8.49 10.78 -11.05
CA LEU A 100 -9.12 12.10 -10.95
C LEU A 100 -10.30 12.12 -11.92
N CYS A 101 -11.51 11.95 -11.41
CA CYS A 101 -12.75 12.07 -12.19
C CYS A 101 -13.94 12.34 -11.26
N ARG A 102 -15.12 12.60 -11.85
CA ARG A 102 -16.36 12.60 -11.07
C ARG A 102 -16.76 11.16 -10.73
N PRO A 103 -17.40 10.92 -9.57
CA PRO A 103 -17.84 9.58 -9.19
C PRO A 103 -18.67 8.86 -10.24
N GLN A 104 -19.60 9.58 -10.89
CA GLN A 104 -20.45 9.00 -11.94
C GLN A 104 -19.71 8.58 -13.22
N ASP A 105 -18.51 9.13 -13.46
CA ASP A 105 -17.69 8.83 -14.63
C ASP A 105 -16.60 7.78 -14.32
N GLU A 106 -16.41 7.37 -13.05
CA GLU A 106 -15.30 6.51 -12.60
C GLU A 106 -15.20 5.20 -13.38
N SER A 107 -16.32 4.47 -13.49
CA SER A 107 -16.36 3.19 -14.21
C SER A 107 -16.00 3.33 -15.70
N GLU A 108 -16.45 4.39 -16.36
CA GLU A 108 -16.14 4.64 -17.78
C GLU A 108 -14.68 5.06 -17.98
N VAL A 109 -14.17 5.94 -17.11
CA VAL A 109 -12.78 6.41 -17.13
C VAL A 109 -11.83 5.24 -16.88
N LEU A 110 -12.11 4.39 -15.87
CA LEU A 110 -11.31 3.19 -15.60
C LEU A 110 -11.31 2.24 -16.79
N LYS A 111 -12.49 1.95 -17.37
CA LYS A 111 -12.59 1.09 -18.56
C LYS A 111 -11.76 1.63 -19.71
N CYS A 112 -11.94 2.91 -20.05
CA CYS A 112 -11.21 3.60 -21.10
C CYS A 112 -9.69 3.55 -20.86
N ALA A 113 -9.25 3.83 -19.63
CA ALA A 113 -7.84 3.80 -19.26
C ALA A 113 -7.25 2.39 -19.37
N ILE A 114 -7.93 1.37 -18.86
CA ILE A 114 -7.44 -0.02 -18.93
C ILE A 114 -7.35 -0.50 -20.38
N GLU A 115 -8.36 -0.23 -21.21
CA GLU A 115 -8.35 -0.57 -22.65
C GLU A 115 -7.22 0.17 -23.38
N THR A 116 -6.93 1.42 -23.00
CA THR A 116 -5.87 2.24 -23.61
C THR A 116 -4.47 1.87 -23.12
N MET A 117 -4.28 1.44 -21.87
CA MET A 117 -2.97 1.00 -21.34
C MET A 117 -2.56 -0.38 -21.85
N THR A 118 -3.49 -1.35 -21.77
CA THR A 118 -3.50 -2.48 -22.72
C THR A 118 -3.65 -1.87 -24.13
N SER A 119 -3.66 -2.50 -25.29
CA SER A 119 -3.37 -1.82 -26.59
C SER A 119 -1.95 -1.18 -26.69
N HIS A 120 -1.50 -0.32 -25.76
CA HIS A 120 -0.17 0.33 -25.75
C HIS A 120 0.94 -0.45 -25.04
N GLY A 121 0.78 -1.78 -24.94
CA GLY A 121 1.83 -2.68 -24.46
C GLY A 121 1.77 -3.06 -22.98
N ILE A 122 0.96 -2.40 -22.15
CA ILE A 122 0.76 -2.84 -20.77
C ILE A 122 -0.04 -4.14 -20.78
N HIS A 123 0.53 -5.19 -20.21
CA HIS A 123 -0.07 -6.52 -20.15
C HIS A 123 -0.39 -6.97 -18.73
N SER A 124 -0.03 -6.15 -17.74
CA SER A 124 -0.30 -6.34 -16.32
C SER A 124 -0.51 -4.99 -15.66
N LEU A 125 -1.58 -4.87 -14.87
CA LEU A 125 -1.92 -3.62 -14.21
C LEU A 125 -2.43 -3.90 -12.80
N HIS A 126 -1.88 -3.20 -11.82
CA HIS A 126 -2.36 -3.19 -10.43
C HIS A 126 -2.94 -1.82 -10.12
N LEU A 127 -4.27 -1.71 -10.05
CA LEU A 127 -4.95 -0.49 -9.65
C LEU A 127 -5.31 -0.56 -8.17
N ARG A 128 -4.90 0.44 -7.40
CA ARG A 128 -5.25 0.60 -5.98
C ARG A 128 -6.14 1.83 -5.88
N LEU A 129 -7.38 1.61 -5.47
CA LEU A 129 -8.45 2.59 -5.59
C LEU A 129 -9.15 2.78 -4.24
N LEU A 130 -9.53 4.02 -3.95
CA LEU A 130 -10.64 4.37 -3.05
C LEU A 130 -11.88 4.56 -3.93
N PRO A 131 -12.66 3.51 -4.21
CA PRO A 131 -13.74 3.63 -5.17
C PRO A 131 -14.83 4.55 -4.61
N THR A 132 -15.31 5.44 -5.47
CA THR A 132 -16.49 6.28 -5.20
C THR A 132 -17.75 5.68 -5.81
N ASP A 133 -17.59 4.70 -6.70
CA ASP A 133 -18.66 3.91 -7.33
C ASP A 133 -18.53 2.42 -7.00
N GLN A 134 -19.64 1.78 -6.64
CA GLN A 134 -19.70 0.35 -6.37
C GLN A 134 -19.73 -0.50 -7.64
N ARG A 135 -19.96 0.10 -8.81
CA ARG A 135 -19.97 -0.62 -10.08
C ARG A 135 -18.64 -1.32 -10.34
N GLN A 136 -18.74 -2.55 -10.80
CA GLN A 136 -17.59 -3.35 -11.20
C GLN A 136 -17.18 -3.00 -12.61
N VAL A 137 -15.89 -2.76 -12.82
CA VAL A 137 -15.32 -2.62 -14.15
C VAL A 137 -15.19 -4.01 -14.77
N ARG A 138 -15.85 -4.23 -15.90
CA ARG A 138 -15.78 -5.49 -16.67
C ARG A 138 -15.31 -5.23 -18.08
N ILE A 139 -14.29 -5.96 -18.49
CA ILE A 139 -13.66 -5.86 -19.81
C ILE A 139 -13.48 -7.29 -20.33
N PRO A 140 -14.36 -7.78 -21.23
CA PRO A 140 -14.47 -9.21 -21.57
C PRO A 140 -13.16 -9.89 -21.99
N GLN A 141 -12.25 -9.15 -22.60
CA GLN A 141 -10.96 -9.64 -23.10
C GLN A 141 -9.84 -9.67 -22.05
N LEU A 142 -10.10 -9.27 -20.81
CA LEU A 142 -9.11 -9.20 -19.73
C LEU A 142 -9.48 -10.09 -18.56
N LYS A 143 -8.46 -10.67 -17.91
CA LYS A 143 -8.61 -11.29 -16.59
C LYS A 143 -8.53 -10.18 -15.55
N ILE A 144 -9.56 -10.02 -14.73
CA ILE A 144 -9.62 -9.02 -13.67
C ILE A 144 -9.91 -9.73 -12.34
N GLU A 145 -8.95 -9.71 -11.43
CA GLU A 145 -9.15 -10.13 -10.04
C GLU A 145 -9.37 -8.89 -9.19
N CYS A 146 -10.46 -8.89 -8.43
CA CYS A 146 -10.84 -7.78 -7.56
C CYS A 146 -10.72 -8.20 -6.10
N MET A 147 -10.09 -7.35 -5.28
CA MET A 147 -10.03 -7.53 -3.85
C MET A 147 -10.50 -6.25 -3.18
N GLU A 148 -11.43 -6.39 -2.24
CA GLU A 148 -12.02 -5.27 -1.52
C GLU A 148 -11.88 -5.51 -0.02
N ALA A 149 -11.59 -4.46 0.72
CA ALA A 149 -11.60 -4.50 2.18
C ALA A 149 -11.82 -3.11 2.77
N LEU A 150 -12.32 -3.08 4.00
CA LEU A 150 -12.20 -1.91 4.84
C LEU A 150 -10.79 -1.89 5.44
N THR A 151 -10.01 -0.86 5.15
CA THR A 151 -8.66 -0.70 5.69
C THR A 151 -8.64 0.43 6.72
N PRO A 152 -7.69 0.41 7.68
CA PRO A 152 -7.37 1.62 8.42
C PRO A 152 -7.03 2.69 7.39
N GLY A 153 -7.63 3.88 7.51
CA GLY A 153 -7.27 4.95 6.60
C GLY A 153 -5.87 5.46 6.87
N ASP A 154 -5.52 6.48 6.09
CA ASP A 154 -4.26 7.19 6.18
C ASP A 154 -4.40 8.58 6.82
N ARG A 155 -5.63 9.04 7.06
CA ARG A 155 -5.93 10.38 7.58
C ARG A 155 -6.46 10.32 9.00
N MET A 156 -5.79 11.03 9.90
CA MET A 156 -6.18 11.24 11.29
C MET A 156 -6.65 12.68 11.48
N LEU A 157 -7.78 12.86 12.16
CA LEU A 157 -8.29 14.18 12.52
C LEU A 157 -7.58 14.71 13.77
N LEU A 158 -7.30 16.01 13.79
CA LEU A 158 -6.68 16.70 14.90
C LEU A 158 -7.69 17.67 15.51
N PRO A 159 -8.29 17.32 16.67
CA PRO A 159 -9.13 18.25 17.43
C PRO A 159 -8.36 19.53 17.84
N PRO A 160 -9.08 20.60 18.24
CA PRO A 160 -8.45 21.88 18.58
C PRO A 160 -7.47 21.85 19.77
N THR A 161 -7.50 20.80 20.60
CA THR A 161 -6.60 20.66 21.75
C THR A 161 -6.00 19.26 21.82
N PHE A 162 -4.79 19.17 22.38
CA PHE A 162 -4.10 17.89 22.54
C PHE A 162 -4.84 16.93 23.49
N ASP A 163 -5.48 17.44 24.55
CA ASP A 163 -6.30 16.60 25.42
C ASP A 163 -7.55 16.06 24.70
N ALA A 164 -8.19 16.86 23.85
CA ALA A 164 -9.29 16.37 23.02
C ALA A 164 -8.80 15.29 22.04
N PHE A 165 -7.62 15.45 21.45
CA PHE A 165 -6.97 14.41 20.65
C PHE A 165 -6.72 13.13 21.47
N LEU A 166 -6.15 13.24 22.67
CA LEU A 166 -5.93 12.07 23.53
C LEU A 166 -7.24 11.37 23.92
N ALA A 167 -8.34 12.11 24.02
CA ALA A 167 -9.66 11.56 24.28
C ALA A 167 -10.22 10.75 23.10
N THR A 168 -9.84 11.06 21.84
CA THR A 168 -10.22 10.23 20.68
C THR A 168 -9.43 8.92 20.60
N LEU A 169 -8.33 8.80 21.35
CA LEU A 169 -7.56 7.56 21.43
C LEU A 169 -8.19 6.58 22.43
N GLY A 170 -8.05 5.28 22.15
CA GLY A 170 -8.42 4.23 23.09
C GLY A 170 -7.63 4.32 24.41
N LYS A 171 -8.23 3.83 25.51
CA LYS A 171 -7.67 3.90 26.88
C LYS A 171 -6.20 3.44 26.94
N HIS A 172 -5.86 2.35 26.27
CA HIS A 172 -4.51 1.81 26.22
C HIS A 172 -3.53 2.72 25.46
N THR A 173 -3.90 3.16 24.24
CA THR A 173 -3.05 4.05 23.44
C THR A 173 -2.81 5.38 24.15
N ARG A 174 -3.85 6.01 24.71
CA ARG A 174 -3.72 7.24 25.50
C ARG A 174 -2.75 7.07 26.66
N ARG A 175 -2.88 5.98 27.43
CA ARG A 175 -1.95 5.66 28.52
C ARG A 175 -0.53 5.50 28.01
N ASN A 176 -0.34 4.78 26.90
CA ASN A 176 0.97 4.53 26.33
C ASN A 176 1.64 5.81 25.84
N VAL A 177 0.93 6.69 25.12
CA VAL A 177 1.46 8.00 24.70
C VAL A 177 1.98 8.76 25.92
N ARG A 178 1.17 8.92 26.96
CA ARG A 178 1.58 9.62 28.19
C ARG A 178 2.70 8.92 28.95
N TYR A 179 2.72 7.58 28.96
CA TYR A 179 3.75 6.81 29.66
C TYR A 179 5.11 6.92 28.96
N TYR A 180 5.15 6.66 27.65
CA TYR A 180 6.41 6.67 26.90
C TYR A 180 6.96 8.09 26.71
N SER A 181 6.12 9.11 26.55
CA SER A 181 6.60 10.51 26.54
C SER A 181 7.27 10.89 27.86
N ARG A 182 6.66 10.56 29.01
CA ARG A 182 7.28 10.80 30.34
C ARG A 182 8.55 9.99 30.54
N LYS A 183 8.57 8.72 30.09
CA LYS A 183 9.76 7.87 30.18
C LYS A 183 10.91 8.44 29.37
N ALA A 184 10.66 8.84 28.12
CA ALA A 184 11.65 9.47 27.26
C ALA A 184 12.20 10.77 27.89
N GLN A 185 11.32 11.62 28.44
CA GLN A 185 11.75 12.83 29.17
C GLN A 185 12.64 12.50 30.38
N ALA A 186 12.29 11.47 31.16
CA ALA A 186 13.07 11.05 32.32
C ALA A 186 14.47 10.52 31.93
N GLU A 187 14.61 9.97 30.72
CA GLU A 187 15.89 9.54 30.14
C GLU A 187 16.64 10.69 29.42
N GLY A 188 16.16 11.94 29.55
CA GLY A 188 16.81 13.11 28.95
C GLY A 188 16.61 13.22 27.44
N ILE A 189 15.60 12.57 26.88
CA ILE A 189 15.25 12.70 25.47
C ILE A 189 14.43 13.97 25.24
N GLU A 190 14.94 14.84 24.38
CA GLU A 190 14.34 16.11 23.99
C GLU A 190 13.60 15.99 22.67
N PHE A 191 12.43 16.62 22.56
CA PHE A 191 11.74 16.83 21.28
C PHE A 191 12.23 18.11 20.62
N VAL A 192 12.69 17.99 19.38
CA VAL A 192 13.12 19.12 18.54
C VAL A 192 12.08 19.32 17.44
N SER A 193 11.37 20.46 17.51
CA SER A 193 10.26 20.76 16.59
C SER A 193 10.69 21.27 15.22
N CYS A 194 11.95 21.68 15.06
CA CYS A 194 12.48 22.23 13.82
C CYS A 194 13.94 21.82 13.62
N LEU A 195 14.16 20.83 12.76
CA LEU A 195 15.50 20.42 12.31
C LEU A 195 15.90 21.21 11.06
N THR A 196 17.17 21.60 10.98
CA THR A 196 17.75 22.08 9.72
C THR A 196 17.79 20.93 8.70
N GLN A 197 17.87 21.27 7.40
CA GLN A 197 18.02 20.27 6.35
C GLN A 197 19.27 19.39 6.60
N GLN A 198 20.40 20.00 6.96
CA GLN A 198 21.64 19.29 7.24
C GLN A 198 21.49 18.31 8.42
N GLN A 199 20.92 18.75 9.53
CA GLN A 199 20.68 17.88 10.70
C GLN A 199 19.82 16.68 10.33
N PHE A 200 18.78 16.91 9.52
CA PHE A 200 17.90 15.85 9.07
C PHE A 200 18.61 14.87 8.14
N ASP A 201 19.40 15.35 7.17
CA ASP A 201 20.12 14.49 6.23
C ASP A 201 21.17 13.63 6.94
N ASP A 202 21.94 14.22 7.86
CA ASP A 202 22.91 13.49 8.70
C ASP A 202 22.20 12.42 9.53
N ALA A 203 21.06 12.77 10.14
CA ALA A 203 20.26 11.83 10.90
C ALA A 203 19.64 10.73 10.03
N VAL A 204 19.21 11.02 8.79
CA VAL A 204 18.70 10.01 7.83
C VAL A 204 19.77 8.98 7.56
N VAL A 205 20.99 9.40 7.19
CA VAL A 205 22.09 8.47 6.89
C VAL A 205 22.36 7.54 8.07
N ARG A 206 22.47 8.11 9.27
CA ARG A 206 22.77 7.35 10.49
C ARG A 206 21.62 6.41 10.89
N LEU A 207 20.40 6.94 11.00
CA LEU A 207 19.23 6.18 11.45
C LEU A 207 18.84 5.10 10.46
N ASN A 208 19.01 5.32 9.16
CA ASN A 208 18.71 4.31 8.16
C ASN A 208 19.62 3.08 8.28
N ALA A 209 20.84 3.25 8.81
CA ALA A 209 21.74 2.13 9.10
C ALA A 209 21.43 1.44 10.45
N ALA A 210 20.78 2.13 11.38
CA ALA A 210 20.52 1.66 12.75
C ALA A 210 19.07 1.16 12.98
N THR A 211 18.20 1.25 11.99
CA THR A 211 16.79 0.85 12.10
C THR A 211 16.56 -0.59 11.64
N ASP A 212 15.58 -1.28 12.21
CA ASP A 212 15.21 -2.65 11.81
C ASP A 212 14.64 -2.72 10.38
N PHE A 213 14.06 -1.61 9.91
CA PHE A 213 13.38 -1.51 8.62
C PHE A 213 13.93 -0.32 7.83
N PRO A 214 15.13 -0.45 7.22
CA PRO A 214 15.74 0.63 6.46
C PRO A 214 14.82 1.07 5.30
N ALA A 215 14.72 2.38 5.11
CA ALA A 215 14.09 2.95 3.94
C ALA A 215 14.98 2.71 2.71
N GLU A 216 14.34 2.32 1.61
CA GLU A 216 15.01 2.17 0.32
C GLU A 216 15.57 3.52 -0.15
N PRO A 217 16.79 3.58 -0.72
CA PRO A 217 17.38 4.83 -1.21
C PRO A 217 16.48 5.59 -2.19
N LEU A 218 15.82 4.88 -3.12
CA LEU A 218 14.89 5.49 -4.08
C LEU A 218 13.71 6.17 -3.40
N ARG A 219 13.22 5.61 -2.29
CA ARG A 219 12.17 6.23 -1.47
C ARG A 219 12.66 7.50 -0.82
N LEU A 220 13.87 7.52 -0.24
CA LEU A 220 14.43 8.72 0.38
C LEU A 220 14.64 9.84 -0.65
N THR A 221 15.18 9.52 -1.82
CA THR A 221 15.33 10.48 -2.93
C THR A 221 13.98 11.01 -3.41
N ARG A 222 12.94 10.16 -3.45
CA ARG A 222 11.57 10.59 -3.75
C ARG A 222 11.04 11.55 -2.68
N ASP A 223 11.19 11.21 -1.40
CA ASP A 223 10.68 12.00 -0.29
C ASP A 223 11.39 13.38 -0.24
N ALA A 224 12.70 13.43 -0.51
CA ALA A 224 13.44 14.69 -0.65
C ALA A 224 12.91 15.59 -1.79
N ARG A 225 12.61 15.01 -2.96
CA ARG A 225 12.01 15.74 -4.08
C ARG A 225 10.61 16.25 -3.77
N LEU A 226 9.80 15.47 -3.05
CA LEU A 226 8.48 15.92 -2.58
C LEU A 226 8.60 17.09 -1.60
N MET A 227 9.57 17.04 -0.68
CA MET A 227 9.86 18.16 0.23
C MET A 227 10.38 19.40 -0.51
N GLN A 228 11.00 19.28 -1.68
CA GLN A 228 11.38 20.44 -2.49
C GLN A 228 10.21 21.02 -3.27
N LEU A 229 9.20 20.20 -3.59
CA LEU A 229 8.03 20.60 -4.38
C LEU A 229 7.01 21.39 -3.53
N HIS A 230 6.80 20.98 -2.28
CA HIS A 230 5.73 21.52 -1.44
C HIS A 230 6.28 22.54 -0.44
N ASP A 231 5.48 23.56 -0.15
CA ASP A 231 5.77 24.50 0.91
C ASP A 231 5.47 23.90 2.30
N GLY A 232 5.84 24.61 3.36
CA GLY A 232 5.49 24.22 4.73
C GLY A 232 6.14 22.89 5.16
N CYS A 233 7.33 22.62 4.64
CA CYS A 233 8.16 21.49 5.04
C CYS A 233 8.59 21.58 6.51
N GLN A 234 8.26 20.54 7.27
CA GLN A 234 8.63 20.45 8.68
C GLN A 234 9.42 19.16 8.92
N ARG A 235 10.38 19.24 9.83
CA ARG A 235 11.28 18.16 10.22
C ARG A 235 11.36 18.15 11.73
N PHE A 236 11.03 17.01 12.31
CA PHE A 236 10.96 16.79 13.75
C PHE A 236 11.97 15.73 14.16
N GLY A 237 12.44 15.78 15.40
CA GLY A 237 13.37 14.80 15.92
C GLY A 237 13.24 14.57 17.43
N LEU A 238 13.72 13.41 17.86
CA LEU A 238 14.03 13.10 19.25
C LEU A 238 15.54 13.08 19.42
N ARG A 239 16.06 13.83 20.38
CA ARG A 239 17.49 14.05 20.59
C ARG A 239 17.89 13.63 22.01
N THR A 240 18.96 12.88 22.15
CA THR A 240 19.57 12.53 23.43
C THR A 240 20.34 13.72 24.01
N ALA A 241 20.72 13.66 25.29
CA ALA A 241 21.44 14.74 25.97
C ALA A 241 22.82 15.08 25.36
N ASP A 242 23.46 14.12 24.69
CA ASP A 242 24.71 14.30 23.94
C ASP A 242 24.51 14.98 22.56
N GLY A 243 23.27 15.27 22.18
CA GLY A 243 22.92 15.90 20.91
C GLY A 243 22.59 14.93 19.77
N THR A 244 22.64 13.61 20.00
CA THR A 244 22.38 12.61 18.94
C THR A 244 20.88 12.45 18.64
N PHE A 245 20.46 12.56 17.37
CA PHE A 245 19.07 12.34 16.97
C PHE A 245 18.71 10.87 16.86
N ILE A 246 17.94 10.31 17.80
CA ILE A 246 17.55 8.88 17.85
C ILE A 246 16.24 8.56 17.12
N ALA A 247 15.46 9.57 16.74
CA ALA A 247 14.36 9.43 15.80
C ALA A 247 14.15 10.72 15.02
N ILE A 248 13.68 10.60 13.78
CA ILE A 248 13.29 11.75 12.95
C ILE A 248 11.99 11.46 12.20
N LEU A 249 11.25 12.53 11.90
CA LEU A 249 10.04 12.52 11.09
C LEU A 249 10.04 13.73 10.16
N SER A 250 9.65 13.55 8.91
CA SER A 250 9.50 14.65 7.95
C SER A 250 8.18 14.60 7.20
N GLY A 251 7.78 15.77 6.73
CA GLY A 251 6.58 15.96 5.93
C GLY A 251 6.41 17.40 5.50
N PHE A 252 5.35 17.66 4.74
CA PHE A 252 5.00 18.99 4.25
C PHE A 252 3.55 19.32 4.56
N THR A 253 3.19 20.58 4.39
CA THR A 253 1.86 21.09 4.73
C THR A 253 1.13 21.52 3.46
N GLN A 254 -0.12 21.08 3.29
CA GLN A 254 -1.03 21.57 2.25
C GLN A 254 -2.34 21.96 2.92
N GLY A 255 -2.70 23.25 2.83
CA GLY A 255 -3.81 23.81 3.60
C GLY A 255 -3.61 23.55 5.11
N ASN A 256 -4.64 23.04 5.79
CA ASN A 256 -4.57 22.73 7.23
C ASN A 256 -4.18 21.27 7.52
N ARG A 257 -3.47 20.61 6.59
CA ARG A 257 -3.11 19.19 6.69
C ARG A 257 -1.59 19.00 6.60
N PHE A 258 -1.05 18.22 7.53
CA PHE A 258 0.34 17.78 7.48
C PHE A 258 0.45 16.39 6.85
N HIS A 259 1.33 16.22 5.87
CA HIS A 259 1.57 14.97 5.14
C HIS A 259 2.89 14.34 5.59
N VAL A 260 2.83 13.27 6.36
CA VAL A 260 4.01 12.51 6.82
C VAL A 260 4.56 11.66 5.69
N LEU A 261 5.84 11.83 5.37
CA LEU A 261 6.55 11.09 4.31
C LEU A 261 7.45 9.99 4.87
N THR A 262 8.31 10.37 5.79
CA THR A 262 9.38 9.52 6.31
C THR A 262 9.41 9.61 7.82
N GLN A 263 9.65 8.46 8.45
CA GLN A 263 10.03 8.40 9.86
C GLN A 263 11.05 7.28 10.03
N LEU A 264 12.16 7.59 10.69
CA LEU A 264 13.22 6.63 11.02
C LEU A 264 13.45 6.65 12.52
N ASN A 265 13.63 5.48 13.12
CA ASN A 265 13.86 5.33 14.55
C ASN A 265 15.07 4.40 14.76
N ASP A 266 15.90 4.72 15.74
CA ASP A 266 17.03 3.90 16.17
C ASP A 266 16.51 2.66 16.92
N ALA A 267 16.85 1.46 16.42
CA ALA A 267 16.34 0.21 16.99
C ALA A 267 16.87 -0.05 18.41
N SER A 268 18.02 0.54 18.77
CA SER A 268 18.60 0.39 20.12
C SER A 268 17.73 0.99 21.24
N TYR A 269 16.77 1.86 20.89
CA TYR A 269 15.83 2.51 21.81
C TYR A 269 14.41 1.94 21.72
N GLU A 270 14.24 0.67 21.33
CA GLU A 270 12.91 0.01 21.25
C GLU A 270 12.10 0.15 22.56
N HIS A 271 12.78 0.10 23.71
CA HIS A 271 12.20 0.23 25.05
C HIS A 271 11.52 1.58 25.34
N LEU A 272 11.74 2.60 24.49
CA LEU A 272 11.08 3.92 24.55
C LEU A 272 9.89 4.06 23.61
N SER A 273 9.67 3.10 22.70
CA SER A 273 8.65 3.21 21.66
C SER A 273 8.75 4.53 20.88
N LEU A 274 9.95 4.84 20.36
CA LEU A 274 10.27 6.14 19.74
C LEU A 274 9.22 6.62 18.72
N SER A 275 8.61 5.68 17.98
CA SER A 275 7.55 6.02 17.03
C SER A 275 6.31 6.61 17.68
N LEU A 276 5.89 6.08 18.83
CA LEU A 276 4.77 6.59 19.59
C LEU A 276 5.09 7.96 20.20
N VAL A 277 6.30 8.12 20.75
CA VAL A 277 6.76 9.36 21.38
C VAL A 277 6.85 10.50 20.37
N LEU A 278 7.58 10.28 19.26
CA LEU A 278 7.79 11.30 18.23
C LEU A 278 6.46 11.73 17.59
N ARG A 279 5.56 10.77 17.29
CA ARG A 279 4.24 11.10 16.75
C ARG A 279 3.34 11.81 17.76
N GLY A 280 3.44 11.48 19.05
CA GLY A 280 2.73 12.18 20.12
C GLY A 280 3.08 13.67 20.16
N TYR A 281 4.38 13.98 20.23
CA TYR A 281 4.85 15.38 20.20
C TYR A 281 4.58 16.06 18.86
N THR A 282 4.70 15.35 17.75
CA THR A 282 4.34 15.89 16.42
C THR A 282 2.87 16.30 16.39
N VAL A 283 1.95 15.46 16.89
CA VAL A 283 0.52 15.80 16.93
C VAL A 283 0.25 17.01 17.84
N GLU A 284 0.86 17.04 19.03
CA GLU A 284 0.73 18.17 19.95
C GLU A 284 1.21 19.48 19.29
N HIS A 285 2.38 19.46 18.65
CA HIS A 285 2.91 20.59 17.90
C HIS A 285 1.99 21.02 16.76
N LEU A 286 1.51 20.08 15.95
CA LEU A 286 0.65 20.38 14.80
C LEU A 286 -0.69 20.99 15.21
N ILE A 287 -1.30 20.51 16.31
CA ILE A 287 -2.50 21.11 16.91
C ILE A 287 -2.22 22.55 17.36
N GLY A 288 -1.10 22.77 18.07
CA GLY A 288 -0.67 24.11 18.49
C GLY A 288 -0.46 25.06 17.30
N SER A 289 -0.02 24.53 16.16
CA SER A 289 0.17 25.25 14.90
C SER A 289 -1.10 25.34 14.03
N GLY A 290 -2.28 24.93 14.54
CA GLY A 290 -3.57 25.08 13.85
C GLY A 290 -3.89 24.03 12.78
N HIS A 291 -3.14 22.93 12.68
CA HIS A 291 -3.46 21.86 11.74
C HIS A 291 -4.71 21.11 12.18
N THR A 292 -5.54 20.71 11.22
CA THR A 292 -6.82 20.01 11.47
C THR A 292 -6.74 18.53 11.15
N SER A 293 -5.69 18.10 10.44
CA SER A 293 -5.48 16.69 10.13
C SER A 293 -4.02 16.34 9.85
N LEU A 294 -3.68 15.08 10.14
CA LEU A 294 -2.41 14.43 9.82
C LEU A 294 -2.68 13.32 8.81
N GLN A 295 -1.91 13.25 7.72
CA GLN A 295 -2.03 12.19 6.73
C GLN A 295 -0.71 11.43 6.58
N PHE A 296 -0.76 10.11 6.69
CA PHE A 296 0.39 9.24 6.55
C PHE A 296 0.51 8.74 5.11
N MET A 297 1.45 9.31 4.35
CA MET A 297 1.60 9.02 2.93
C MET A 297 2.03 7.57 2.71
N GLY A 298 1.21 6.80 1.99
CA GLY A 298 1.43 5.36 1.81
C GLY A 298 1.02 4.49 3.01
N GLY A 299 0.25 5.05 3.95
CA GLY A 299 -0.30 4.33 5.10
C GLY A 299 0.52 4.50 6.39
N THR A 300 0.02 3.94 7.49
CA THR A 300 0.61 4.07 8.82
C THR A 300 0.66 2.75 9.58
N SER A 301 1.48 2.69 10.62
CA SER A 301 1.53 1.54 11.52
C SER A 301 0.25 1.43 12.35
N LEU A 302 -0.03 0.22 12.84
CA LEU A 302 -1.22 -0.11 13.63
C LEU A 302 -1.41 0.74 14.90
N SER A 303 -0.35 1.36 15.42
CA SER A 303 -0.43 2.19 16.62
C SER A 303 -1.30 3.44 16.42
N PHE A 304 -1.23 4.06 15.23
CA PHE A 304 -2.04 5.24 14.88
C PHE A 304 -3.09 4.94 13.79
N GLY A 305 -2.89 3.92 12.96
CA GLY A 305 -3.77 3.60 11.84
C GLY A 305 -5.22 3.35 12.24
N ARG A 306 -5.44 2.69 13.38
CA ARG A 306 -6.80 2.43 13.88
C ARG A 306 -7.59 3.70 14.26
N PHE A 307 -6.90 4.83 14.44
CA PHE A 307 -7.52 6.13 14.74
C PHE A 307 -7.62 7.02 13.48
N CYS A 308 -7.15 6.52 12.34
CA CYS A 308 -7.41 7.15 11.06
C CYS A 308 -8.82 6.80 10.58
N ILE A 309 -9.43 7.68 9.80
CA ILE A 309 -10.76 7.49 9.23
C ILE A 309 -10.74 6.23 8.37
N PRO A 310 -11.50 5.16 8.69
CA PRO A 310 -11.51 3.93 7.88
C PRO A 310 -11.87 4.21 6.43
N GLN A 311 -11.26 3.47 5.51
CA GLN A 311 -11.42 3.67 4.08
C GLN A 311 -11.77 2.35 3.40
N PHE A 312 -12.73 2.41 2.48
CA PHE A 312 -13.02 1.28 1.62
C PHE A 312 -11.99 1.25 0.50
N TYR A 313 -11.22 0.18 0.45
CA TYR A 313 -10.10 -0.01 -0.46
C TYR A 313 -10.43 -1.10 -1.48
N ARG A 314 -10.12 -0.83 -2.75
CA ARG A 314 -10.26 -1.78 -3.86
C ARG A 314 -8.93 -1.95 -4.58
N SER A 315 -8.51 -3.19 -4.73
CA SER A 315 -7.35 -3.58 -5.54
C SER A 315 -7.81 -4.37 -6.75
N LEU A 316 -7.51 -3.90 -7.95
CA LEU A 316 -7.75 -4.59 -9.21
C LEU A 316 -6.43 -5.10 -9.77
N PHE A 317 -6.32 -6.41 -9.98
CA PHE A 317 -5.22 -7.03 -10.71
C PHE A 317 -5.72 -7.44 -12.09
N ILE A 318 -5.17 -6.81 -13.12
CA ILE A 318 -5.66 -6.92 -14.49
C ILE A 318 -4.54 -7.49 -15.35
N ASP A 319 -4.83 -8.58 -16.06
CA ASP A 319 -3.89 -9.21 -16.99
C ASP A 319 -4.55 -9.58 -18.31
N ARG A 320 -3.74 -9.62 -19.36
CA ARG A 320 -4.16 -10.19 -20.64
C ARG A 320 -4.14 -11.72 -20.54
N PRO A 321 -5.27 -12.42 -20.77
CA PRO A 321 -5.35 -13.87 -20.57
C PRO A 321 -4.72 -14.69 -21.72
N ARG A 322 -4.29 -14.05 -22.81
CA ARG A 322 -3.78 -14.71 -24.03
C ARG A 322 -2.41 -14.16 -24.45
N GLY A 323 -1.65 -14.98 -25.16
CA GLY A 323 -0.32 -14.65 -25.70
C GLY A 323 0.84 -15.24 -24.90
N LEU A 324 2.07 -15.10 -25.43
CA LEU A 324 3.28 -15.67 -24.83
C LEU A 324 3.52 -15.18 -23.39
N PHE A 325 3.17 -13.92 -23.09
CA PHE A 325 3.28 -13.37 -21.74
C PHE A 325 2.36 -14.06 -20.73
N ALA A 326 1.14 -14.46 -21.12
CA ALA A 326 0.24 -15.19 -20.23
C ALA A 326 0.84 -16.55 -19.83
N ILE A 327 1.43 -17.25 -20.79
CA ILE A 327 2.11 -18.54 -20.57
C ILE A 327 3.33 -18.33 -19.66
N ALA A 328 4.18 -17.35 -19.97
CA ALA A 328 5.36 -17.03 -19.18
C ALA A 328 5.00 -16.67 -17.73
N LYS A 329 3.94 -15.88 -17.51
CA LYS A 329 3.45 -15.53 -16.18
C LYS A 329 2.91 -16.73 -15.41
N SER A 330 2.14 -17.59 -16.06
CA SER A 330 1.63 -18.82 -15.44
C SER A 330 2.77 -19.76 -15.02
N ALA A 331 3.79 -19.91 -15.87
CA ALA A 331 4.98 -20.69 -15.53
C ALA A 331 5.77 -20.05 -14.39
N LEU A 332 5.94 -18.72 -14.41
CA LEU A 332 6.61 -17.96 -13.35
C LEU A 332 5.88 -18.07 -12.01
N ALA A 333 4.55 -17.93 -11.99
CA ALA A 333 3.74 -18.11 -10.78
C ALA A 333 3.92 -19.51 -10.19
N THR A 334 3.89 -20.55 -11.03
CA THR A 334 4.14 -21.94 -10.62
C THR A 334 5.53 -22.11 -10.01
N PHE A 335 6.56 -21.52 -10.65
CA PHE A 335 7.93 -21.54 -10.16
C PHE A 335 8.06 -20.83 -8.79
N ILE A 336 7.46 -19.65 -8.63
CA ILE A 336 7.45 -18.88 -7.38
C ILE A 336 6.85 -19.74 -6.26
N LEU A 337 5.68 -20.33 -6.48
CA LEU A 337 5.01 -21.15 -5.46
C LEU A 337 5.82 -22.38 -5.08
N HIS A 338 6.46 -23.03 -6.04
CA HIS A 338 7.34 -24.17 -5.77
C HIS A 338 8.55 -23.76 -4.92
N ARG A 339 9.17 -22.61 -5.23
CA ARG A 339 10.31 -22.07 -4.49
C ARG A 339 9.94 -21.65 -3.08
N GLU A 340 8.78 -21.02 -2.89
CA GLU A 340 8.27 -20.63 -1.58
C GLU A 340 7.97 -21.84 -0.70
N ARG A 341 7.36 -22.90 -1.26
CA ARG A 341 7.18 -24.19 -0.57
C ARG A 341 8.51 -24.82 -0.15
N ALA A 342 9.58 -24.58 -0.90
CA ALA A 342 10.93 -24.99 -0.55
C ALA A 342 11.64 -24.03 0.42
N GLY A 343 10.95 -23.03 0.98
CA GLY A 343 11.50 -22.07 1.95
C GLY A 343 12.47 -21.05 1.33
N LYS A 344 12.47 -20.88 0.00
CA LYS A 344 13.41 -20.01 -0.68
C LYS A 344 12.82 -18.62 -0.89
N HIS A 345 13.58 -17.59 -0.48
CA HIS A 345 13.20 -16.20 -0.68
C HIS A 345 13.15 -15.85 -2.17
N ILE A 346 12.04 -15.24 -2.61
CA ILE A 346 11.87 -14.70 -3.96
C ILE A 346 11.82 -13.16 -3.87
N PRO A 347 12.67 -12.44 -4.62
CA PRO A 347 12.58 -10.99 -4.72
C PRO A 347 11.20 -10.51 -5.17
N GLU A 348 10.69 -9.44 -4.55
CA GLU A 348 9.36 -8.89 -4.88
C GLU A 348 9.27 -8.41 -6.34
N SER A 349 10.37 -7.93 -6.92
CA SER A 349 10.47 -7.55 -8.33
C SER A 349 10.12 -8.71 -9.28
N ILE A 350 10.40 -9.96 -8.90
CA ILE A 350 10.05 -11.15 -9.67
C ILE A 350 8.58 -11.51 -9.46
N ARG A 351 8.07 -11.42 -8.22
CA ARG A 351 6.65 -11.68 -7.92
C ARG A 351 5.72 -10.73 -8.67
N ILE A 352 6.10 -9.47 -8.76
CA ILE A 352 5.40 -8.44 -9.53
C ILE A 352 5.08 -8.91 -10.96
N LEU A 353 6.03 -9.58 -11.63
CA LEU A 353 5.88 -10.01 -13.02
C LEU A 353 4.79 -11.08 -13.20
N ALA A 354 4.51 -11.90 -12.19
CA ALA A 354 3.49 -12.93 -12.25
C ALA A 354 2.05 -12.37 -12.19
N GLY A 355 1.85 -11.14 -11.70
CA GLY A 355 0.55 -10.46 -11.69
C GLY A 355 -0.57 -11.28 -11.03
N SER A 356 -1.77 -11.27 -11.63
CA SER A 356 -2.97 -12.01 -11.17
C SER A 356 -2.89 -13.54 -11.33
N TYR A 357 -1.75 -14.09 -11.76
CA TYR A 357 -1.54 -15.54 -11.80
C TYR A 357 -1.08 -16.10 -10.45
N LEU A 358 -0.71 -15.22 -9.51
CA LEU A 358 -0.43 -15.64 -8.13
C LEU A 358 -1.73 -15.98 -7.38
N PRO A 359 -1.67 -16.88 -6.38
CA PRO A 359 -2.80 -17.15 -5.51
C PRO A 359 -3.27 -15.90 -4.79
N GLN A 360 -4.55 -15.88 -4.46
CA GLN A 360 -5.19 -14.73 -3.84
C GLN A 360 -4.55 -14.32 -2.50
N GLU A 361 -4.09 -15.28 -1.70
CA GLU A 361 -3.38 -15.01 -0.45
C GLU A 361 -2.07 -14.22 -0.69
N THR A 362 -1.33 -14.60 -1.73
CA THR A 362 -0.10 -13.90 -2.15
C THR A 362 -0.43 -12.51 -2.68
N LEU A 363 -1.53 -12.35 -3.40
CA LEU A 363 -2.00 -11.03 -3.86
C LEU A 363 -2.43 -10.15 -2.68
N ALA A 364 -3.15 -10.71 -1.70
CA ALA A 364 -3.59 -9.99 -0.49
C ALA A 364 -2.40 -9.40 0.26
N ALA A 365 -1.30 -10.16 0.39
CA ALA A 365 -0.06 -9.71 1.02
C ALA A 365 0.58 -8.50 0.34
N ARG A 366 0.23 -8.22 -0.93
CA ARG A 366 0.73 -7.09 -1.73
C ARG A 366 -0.19 -5.86 -1.69
N THR A 367 -1.27 -5.93 -0.91
CA THR A 367 -2.25 -4.86 -0.74
C THR A 367 -2.29 -4.38 0.70
N ALA A 368 -2.95 -3.25 0.97
CA ALA A 368 -3.21 -2.81 2.34
C ALA A 368 -4.17 -3.73 3.12
N ILE A 369 -4.77 -4.74 2.45
CA ILE A 369 -5.72 -5.67 3.06
C ILE A 369 -5.04 -6.55 4.11
N ALA A 370 -3.82 -7.04 3.87
CA ALA A 370 -3.15 -7.92 4.82
C ALA A 370 -2.83 -7.20 6.16
N PRO A 371 -2.22 -6.00 6.17
CA PRO A 371 -2.08 -5.20 7.39
C PRO A 371 -3.43 -4.85 8.04
N ALA A 372 -4.47 -4.56 7.25
CA ALA A 372 -5.81 -4.23 7.76
C ALA A 372 -6.50 -5.40 8.46
N ALA A 373 -6.39 -6.61 7.91
CA ALA A 373 -6.94 -7.82 8.53
C ALA A 373 -6.33 -8.05 9.91
N VAL A 374 -5.02 -7.85 10.07
CA VAL A 374 -4.35 -7.92 11.38
C VAL A 374 -4.83 -6.81 12.32
N ALA A 375 -5.05 -5.59 11.80
CA ALA A 375 -5.52 -4.44 12.58
C ALA A 375 -6.90 -4.70 13.21
N PHE A 376 -7.86 -5.11 12.39
CA PHE A 376 -9.26 -5.23 12.80
C PHE A 376 -9.60 -6.58 13.46
N ALA A 377 -8.82 -7.64 13.22
CA ALA A 377 -9.03 -8.93 13.89
C ALA A 377 -8.76 -8.87 15.40
N ARG A 378 -7.89 -7.97 15.87
CA ARG A 378 -7.55 -7.86 17.30
C ARG A 378 -8.58 -7.11 18.13
N ASP A 379 -9.26 -6.14 17.53
CA ASP A 379 -10.22 -5.29 18.24
C ASP A 379 -11.65 -5.88 18.23
N ASN A 380 -11.90 -6.91 17.39
CA ASN A 380 -13.19 -7.61 17.26
C ASN A 380 -13.19 -9.05 17.83
N ALA A 381 -12.25 -9.41 18.73
CA ALA A 381 -12.43 -10.65 19.51
C ALA A 381 -13.76 -10.53 20.27
N PRO A 382 -14.73 -11.44 20.07
CA PRO A 382 -16.10 -11.22 20.47
C PRO A 382 -16.21 -11.03 21.98
N THR A 383 -16.39 -9.78 22.41
CA THR A 383 -17.23 -9.52 23.57
C THR A 383 -18.66 -9.74 23.08
N THR A 384 -19.31 -10.76 23.62
CA THR A 384 -20.71 -11.10 23.38
C THR A 384 -21.60 -9.87 23.57
N ASP A 385 -21.88 -9.16 22.47
CA ASP A 385 -23.16 -8.54 22.12
C ASP A 385 -22.98 -7.54 20.97
N SER A 386 -23.66 -7.85 19.85
CA SER A 386 -24.05 -6.97 18.76
C SER A 386 -23.08 -5.84 18.34
N ASN A 387 -22.17 -6.13 17.41
CA ASN A 387 -21.53 -5.09 16.58
C ASN A 387 -21.94 -5.30 15.10
N PRO A 388 -22.59 -4.32 14.44
CA PRO A 388 -22.98 -4.42 13.03
C PRO A 388 -21.80 -4.37 12.04
N TYR A 389 -20.56 -4.24 12.53
CA TYR A 389 -19.35 -4.29 11.73
C TYR A 389 -18.60 -5.61 11.95
N GLU A 390 -19.15 -6.73 11.49
CA GLU A 390 -18.30 -7.88 11.16
C GLU A 390 -17.27 -7.41 10.11
N PRO A 391 -15.98 -7.74 10.26
CA PRO A 391 -14.98 -7.44 9.25
C PRO A 391 -15.30 -8.30 8.02
N VAL A 392 -16.13 -7.76 7.13
CA VAL A 392 -16.44 -8.35 5.83
C VAL A 392 -15.19 -8.21 4.98
N ILE A 393 -14.25 -9.12 5.15
CA ILE A 393 -13.31 -9.45 4.07
C ILE A 393 -14.15 -10.20 3.03
N ALA A 394 -14.94 -9.47 2.24
CA ALA A 394 -15.66 -10.04 1.10
C ALA A 394 -14.65 -10.33 0.00
N ILE A 395 -13.99 -11.47 0.13
CA ILE A 395 -13.15 -12.03 -0.93
C ILE A 395 -14.09 -12.55 -2.03
N ARG A 396 -14.37 -11.71 -3.04
CA ARG A 396 -15.13 -12.11 -4.24
C ARG A 396 -14.17 -12.47 -5.37
N SER A 397 -13.85 -13.74 -5.54
CA SER A 397 -13.19 -14.24 -6.76
C SER A 397 -14.23 -14.43 -7.86
N GLN A 398 -13.92 -13.96 -9.08
CA GLN A 398 -14.72 -14.23 -10.28
C GLN A 398 -14.04 -15.33 -11.09
N ALA A 399 -14.52 -16.57 -11.00
CA ALA A 399 -14.20 -17.57 -12.00
C ALA A 399 -14.99 -17.27 -13.29
N PRO A 400 -14.38 -17.35 -14.48
CA PRO A 400 -15.14 -17.26 -15.74
C PRO A 400 -16.11 -18.43 -15.82
N GLN A 401 -17.41 -18.14 -15.92
CA GLN A 401 -18.47 -19.17 -15.97
C GLN A 401 -18.55 -19.93 -17.32
N ASP A 402 -17.73 -19.58 -18.32
CA ASP A 402 -17.93 -20.03 -19.70
C ASP A 402 -17.18 -21.33 -20.11
N HIS A 403 -16.67 -22.14 -19.17
CA HIS A 403 -15.98 -23.40 -19.54
C HIS A 403 -16.27 -24.65 -18.67
N LEU A 404 -17.27 -24.62 -17.78
CA LEU A 404 -17.53 -25.75 -16.86
C LEU A 404 -18.63 -26.75 -17.28
N ASP A 405 -19.26 -26.62 -18.46
CA ASP A 405 -20.30 -27.57 -18.90
C ASP A 405 -19.76 -28.92 -19.41
N ARG A 406 -18.43 -29.13 -19.49
CA ARG A 406 -17.85 -30.42 -19.93
C ARG A 406 -17.13 -31.22 -18.83
N ALA A 407 -16.94 -30.66 -17.64
CA ALA A 407 -16.24 -31.34 -16.54
C ALA A 407 -17.17 -32.09 -15.56
N GLY A 408 -18.47 -31.76 -15.54
CA GLY A 408 -19.45 -32.33 -14.60
C GLY A 408 -19.77 -33.82 -14.79
N ILE A 409 -19.47 -34.40 -15.96
CA ILE A 409 -19.82 -35.81 -16.27
C ILE A 409 -18.74 -36.80 -15.78
N VAL A 410 -17.52 -36.34 -15.49
CA VAL A 410 -16.40 -37.23 -15.11
C VAL A 410 -16.20 -37.36 -13.60
N GLN A 411 -16.58 -36.35 -12.81
CA GLN A 411 -16.42 -36.38 -11.35
C GLN A 411 -17.45 -37.27 -10.63
N ASP A 412 -18.66 -37.40 -11.18
CA ASP A 412 -19.74 -38.18 -10.56
C ASP A 412 -19.50 -39.71 -10.62
N ARG A 413 -18.70 -40.18 -11.60
CA ARG A 413 -18.29 -41.60 -11.69
C ARG A 413 -17.16 -41.98 -10.71
N ARG A 414 -16.40 -41.01 -10.20
CA ARG A 414 -15.29 -41.26 -9.27
C ARG A 414 -15.76 -41.32 -7.81
N ALA A 415 -16.75 -40.50 -7.45
CA ALA A 415 -17.39 -40.52 -6.13
C ALA A 415 -18.14 -41.83 -5.85
N LYS A 416 -18.83 -42.40 -6.86
CA LYS A 416 -19.53 -43.69 -6.73
C LYS A 416 -18.61 -44.90 -6.53
N ARG A 417 -17.32 -44.83 -6.91
CA ARG A 417 -16.36 -45.93 -6.72
C ARG A 417 -15.68 -45.93 -5.34
N GLN A 418 -15.49 -44.78 -4.70
CA GLN A 418 -14.90 -44.70 -3.35
C GLN A 418 -15.91 -45.06 -2.24
N SER A 419 -17.19 -44.81 -2.46
CA SER A 419 -18.28 -45.18 -1.52
C SER A 419 -18.43 -46.69 -1.30
N ASN A 420 -17.99 -47.54 -2.24
CA ASN A 420 -18.15 -49.00 -2.13
C ASN A 420 -16.93 -49.70 -1.51
N ALA A 421 -15.81 -49.02 -1.32
CA ALA A 421 -14.59 -49.60 -0.75
C ALA A 421 -14.50 -49.47 0.78
N MET A 422 -15.39 -48.70 1.42
CA MET A 422 -15.34 -48.38 2.86
C MET A 422 -16.31 -49.19 3.75
N ARG A 423 -16.93 -50.27 3.22
CA ARG A 423 -17.99 -51.05 3.91
C ARG A 423 -17.59 -52.50 4.28
N ARG A 424 -16.31 -52.85 4.43
CA ARG A 424 -15.89 -54.13 5.02
C ARG A 424 -14.75 -53.92 6.02
N GLY A 425 -14.89 -54.49 7.22
CA GLY A 425 -14.01 -54.40 8.39
C GLY A 425 -12.60 -54.97 8.18
N ASP A 426 -11.71 -55.07 9.16
CA ASP A 426 -11.90 -55.17 10.61
C ASP A 426 -10.64 -54.71 11.39
N VAL A 427 -10.89 -54.51 12.67
CA VAL A 427 -10.06 -54.39 13.88
C VAL A 427 -8.75 -55.22 13.88
N ILE A 428 -7.62 -54.59 14.27
CA ILE A 428 -6.59 -55.18 15.16
C ILE A 428 -5.98 -54.08 16.05
N GLU A 429 -6.10 -54.25 17.37
CA GLU A 429 -5.34 -53.56 18.42
C GLU A 429 -3.89 -54.02 18.49
N THR A 430 -2.93 -53.14 18.80
CA THR A 430 -1.88 -53.42 19.81
C THR A 430 -1.04 -52.19 20.20
N ASN A 431 -1.19 -51.81 21.46
CA ASN A 431 -0.24 -51.33 22.48
C ASN A 431 1.24 -50.93 22.19
N LEU A 432 1.58 -49.78 22.82
CA LEU A 432 2.71 -49.51 23.75
C LEU A 432 4.12 -49.08 23.27
N ARG A 433 4.56 -47.99 23.94
CA ARG A 433 5.90 -47.62 24.50
C ARG A 433 6.82 -46.62 23.76
N HIS A 434 6.90 -45.45 24.40
CA HIS A 434 8.07 -44.70 24.91
C HIS A 434 9.28 -44.39 24.00
N GLY A 435 9.64 -43.11 23.94
CA GLY A 435 10.99 -42.66 23.57
C GLY A 435 11.16 -41.14 23.52
N ARG A 436 11.53 -40.52 24.65
CA ARG A 436 12.11 -39.17 24.71
C ARG A 436 13.47 -39.17 24.00
N LEU A 437 13.74 -38.19 23.14
CA LEU A 437 15.11 -37.79 22.79
C LEU A 437 15.26 -36.26 22.74
N GLN A 438 16.25 -35.81 23.51
CA GLN A 438 16.73 -34.44 23.66
C GLN A 438 17.43 -33.96 22.37
N ARG A 439 17.36 -32.65 22.09
CA ARG A 439 18.18 -31.99 21.05
C ARG A 439 19.42 -31.34 21.69
N PRO A 440 20.62 -31.46 21.10
CA PRO A 440 21.79 -30.75 21.59
C PRO A 440 21.89 -29.33 21.01
N ARG A 441 22.33 -28.40 21.86
CA ARG A 441 22.82 -27.06 21.50
C ARG A 441 24.21 -27.19 20.88
N GLN A 442 24.42 -26.62 19.69
CA GLN A 442 25.76 -26.34 19.18
C GLN A 442 26.12 -24.88 19.45
N VAL A 443 27.25 -24.72 20.15
CA VAL A 443 27.95 -23.46 20.40
C VAL A 443 28.98 -23.30 19.27
N LEU A 444 28.91 -22.19 18.54
CA LEU A 444 29.91 -21.81 17.53
C LEU A 444 30.93 -20.86 18.18
N ASN A 445 32.15 -21.37 18.37
CA ASN A 445 33.34 -20.60 18.70
C ASN A 445 33.82 -19.83 17.47
N VAL A 446 34.10 -18.53 17.63
CA VAL A 446 34.83 -17.69 16.66
C VAL A 446 36.19 -17.33 17.28
N PRO A 447 37.32 -17.59 16.61
CA PRO A 447 38.63 -17.18 17.13
C PRO A 447 38.96 -15.73 16.79
N HIS A 448 39.52 -15.04 17.78
CA HIS A 448 40.19 -13.75 17.67
C HIS A 448 41.33 -13.78 16.65
N ARG A 449 41.36 -12.81 15.73
CA ARG A 449 42.55 -12.46 14.96
C ARG A 449 43.23 -11.25 15.59
N LYS A 450 44.48 -11.44 15.99
CA LYS A 450 45.40 -10.41 16.49
C LYS A 450 45.86 -9.50 15.35
N ALA A 451 46.15 -8.26 15.74
CA ALA A 451 46.85 -7.23 14.99
C ALA A 451 48.27 -7.64 14.60
N SER A 452 48.72 -7.15 13.45
CA SER A 452 50.14 -6.88 13.17
C SER A 452 50.21 -5.64 12.28
N SER A 453 50.90 -4.64 12.80
CA SER A 453 51.38 -3.43 12.14
C SER A 453 52.42 -3.73 11.06
N ALA A 454 52.33 -3.00 9.95
CA ALA A 454 53.44 -2.41 9.21
C ALA A 454 52.88 -1.24 8.38
#